data_AF-A0A924GS66-F1
#
_entry.id   AF-A0A924GS66-F1
#
_cell.length_a   1.000
_cell.length_b   1.000
_cell.length_c   1.000
_cell.angle_alpha   90.00
_cell.angle_beta   90.00
_cell.angle_gamma   90.00
#
_symmetry.space_group_name_H-M   'P 1'
#
loop_
_entity.id
_entity.type
_entity.pdbx_description
1 polymer ?
#
loop_
_entity_poly.entity_id
_entity_poly.type
_entity_poly.pdbx_seq_one_letter_code
_entity_poly.pdbx_strand_id
1 'polypeptide(L)'
;MNKTIFSIWLRLITALLLCGSTLIACASGPDQQKIYSYQIHWNVATDAPVYGKPEVKVLDFAYGVANQFEIIPDKWMRNSFRADGCCDAVPMSINAPRGDYLYFKWRVIATGEVFEDRVDLSKRLPQDMNNRGLYVVIAATKLYVYLFPPMHNKELNRPDIITPGMGPAPIKGQSYQDTLRESAYARQYQIYP
;
A
#
# COMPACT_ATOMS: atom_id res chain seq x y z
N MET A 1 3.10 -68.86 21.49
CA MET A 1 2.51 -67.77 20.68
C MET A 1 2.79 -68.06 19.21
N ASN A 2 1.76 -68.21 18.39
CA ASN A 2 1.87 -68.80 17.05
C ASN A 2 2.55 -67.83 16.07
N LYS A 3 3.71 -68.21 15.50
CA LYS A 3 4.54 -67.36 14.61
C LYS A 3 3.75 -66.83 13.40
N THR A 4 2.74 -67.57 12.97
CA THR A 4 1.84 -67.22 11.86
C THR A 4 0.95 -66.02 12.17
N ILE A 5 0.47 -65.89 13.41
CA ILE A 5 -0.40 -64.78 13.83
C ILE A 5 0.41 -63.49 13.93
N PHE A 6 1.63 -63.56 14.47
CA PHE A 6 2.53 -62.41 14.57
C PHE A 6 2.91 -61.83 13.20
N SER A 7 3.12 -62.70 12.20
CA SER A 7 3.40 -62.28 10.82
C SER A 7 2.22 -61.56 10.15
N ILE A 8 0.98 -61.94 10.47
CA ILE A 8 -0.22 -61.33 9.87
C ILE A 8 -0.45 -59.94 10.48
N TRP A 9 -0.27 -59.81 11.79
CA TRP A 9 -0.34 -58.53 12.49
C TRP A 9 0.73 -57.54 12.03
N LEU A 10 1.97 -58.02 11.83
CA LEU A 10 3.05 -57.18 11.32
C LEU A 10 2.73 -56.64 9.91
N ARG A 11 2.21 -57.48 9.01
CA ARG A 11 1.83 -57.06 7.64
C ARG A 11 0.67 -56.05 7.63
N LEU A 12 -0.29 -56.18 8.54
CA LEU A 12 -1.40 -55.23 8.66
C LEU A 12 -0.94 -53.87 9.20
N ILE A 13 0.00 -53.85 10.15
CA ILE A 13 0.59 -52.61 10.67
C ILE A 13 1.43 -51.90 9.60
N THR A 14 2.22 -52.64 8.80
CA THR A 14 2.98 -52.05 7.69
C THR A 14 2.07 -51.48 6.59
N ALA A 15 0.94 -52.13 6.30
CA ALA A 15 -0.05 -51.62 5.36
C ALA A 15 -0.76 -50.35 5.87
N LEU A 16 -1.04 -50.27 7.17
CA LEU A 16 -1.61 -49.06 7.79
C LEU A 16 -0.62 -47.88 7.79
N LEU A 17 0.67 -48.16 8.01
CA LEU A 17 1.74 -47.15 7.99
C LEU A 17 2.01 -46.60 6.57
N LEU A 18 1.88 -47.41 5.52
CA LEU A 18 1.98 -46.90 4.14
C LEU A 18 0.76 -46.06 3.71
N CYS A 19 -0.43 -46.37 4.21
CA CYS A 19 -1.65 -45.59 3.92
C CYS A 19 -1.76 -44.29 4.75
N GLY A 20 -1.07 -44.18 5.89
CA GLY A 20 -1.10 -42.99 6.75
C GLY A 20 -0.27 -41.80 6.23
N SER A 21 0.67 -42.03 5.32
CA SER A 21 1.61 -41.01 4.83
C SER A 21 1.07 -40.10 3.71
N THR A 22 -0.13 -40.34 3.18
CA THR A 22 -0.68 -39.56 2.05
C THR A 22 -1.62 -38.42 2.44
N LEU A 23 -1.89 -38.20 3.74
CA LEU A 23 -2.89 -37.22 4.21
C LEU A 23 -2.33 -35.88 4.73
N ILE A 24 -1.01 -35.62 4.69
CA ILE A 24 -0.44 -34.38 5.25
C ILE A 24 -0.43 -33.21 4.23
N ALA A 25 -0.74 -33.44 2.96
CA ALA A 25 -0.63 -32.42 1.92
C ALA A 25 -1.98 -31.82 1.49
N CYS A 26 -2.83 -31.34 2.41
CA CYS A 26 -4.03 -30.55 2.08
C CYS A 26 -4.56 -29.76 3.30
N ALA A 27 -3.71 -29.00 4.01
CA ALA A 27 -4.19 -28.06 5.04
C ALA A 27 -3.51 -26.69 5.03
N SER A 28 -2.43 -26.50 4.28
CA SER A 28 -1.92 -25.17 3.95
C SER A 28 -2.76 -24.60 2.80
N GLY A 29 -3.97 -24.14 3.12
CA GLY A 29 -4.65 -23.19 2.24
C GLY A 29 -3.77 -21.97 2.00
N PRO A 30 -3.93 -21.23 0.89
CA PRO A 30 -3.17 -20.02 0.67
C PRO A 30 -3.35 -19.10 1.88
N ASP A 31 -2.23 -18.63 2.44
CA ASP A 31 -2.22 -17.67 3.54
C ASP A 31 -3.06 -16.47 3.11
N GLN A 32 -4.27 -16.36 3.66
CA GLN A 32 -5.19 -15.31 3.27
C GLN A 32 -4.62 -14.01 3.80
N GLN A 33 -4.16 -13.16 2.88
CA GLN A 33 -3.64 -11.85 3.26
C GLN A 33 -4.70 -11.10 4.06
N LYS A 34 -4.35 -10.70 5.28
CA LYS A 34 -5.23 -9.91 6.12
C LYS A 34 -5.57 -8.59 5.42
N ILE A 35 -6.87 -8.29 5.37
CA ILE A 35 -7.40 -7.06 4.79
C ILE A 35 -7.47 -5.96 5.85
N TYR A 36 -7.10 -4.75 5.47
CA TYR A 36 -7.13 -3.55 6.30
C TYR A 36 -7.95 -2.46 5.62
N SER A 37 -8.57 -1.59 6.42
CA SER A 37 -9.26 -0.39 5.94
C SER A 37 -8.39 0.83 6.18
N TYR A 38 -7.96 1.53 5.13
CA TYR A 38 -7.05 2.68 5.25
C TYR A 38 -7.15 3.58 4.02
N GLN A 39 -6.41 4.68 4.03
CA GLN A 39 -6.42 5.65 2.94
C GLN A 39 -5.06 5.80 2.28
N ILE A 40 -5.08 6.03 0.96
CA ILE A 40 -3.94 6.46 0.18
C ILE A 40 -4.30 7.80 -0.47
N HIS A 41 -3.39 8.76 -0.38
CA HIS A 41 -3.61 10.14 -0.84
C HIS A 41 -2.44 10.63 -1.67
N TRP A 42 -2.77 11.18 -2.84
CA TRP A 42 -1.91 12.12 -3.56
C TRP A 42 -2.76 13.04 -4.40
N ASN A 43 -2.27 14.25 -4.64
CA ASN A 43 -2.96 15.23 -5.46
C ASN A 43 -1.94 16.22 -6.06
N VAL A 44 -1.22 15.79 -7.09
CA VAL A 44 -0.30 16.69 -7.81
C VAL A 44 -1.03 17.69 -8.69
N ALA A 45 -2.30 17.45 -9.03
CA ALA A 45 -3.10 18.33 -9.89
C ALA A 45 -3.40 19.69 -9.24
N THR A 46 -3.78 19.68 -7.96
CA THR A 46 -4.30 20.87 -7.27
C THR A 46 -3.47 21.28 -6.05
N ASP A 47 -2.58 20.44 -5.55
CA ASP A 47 -1.62 20.81 -4.51
C ASP A 47 -0.36 21.43 -5.14
N ALA A 48 -0.53 22.49 -5.93
CA ALA A 48 0.58 23.25 -6.51
C ALA A 48 0.77 24.61 -5.81
N PRO A 49 2.02 25.05 -5.55
CA PRO A 49 2.31 26.16 -4.64
C PRO A 49 1.81 27.53 -5.10
N VAL A 50 1.60 27.74 -6.41
CA VAL A 50 1.37 29.07 -6.97
C VAL A 50 0.36 28.98 -8.13
N TYR A 51 -0.86 29.49 -7.90
CA TYR A 51 -1.87 29.76 -8.94
C TYR A 51 -2.21 28.62 -9.91
N GLY A 52 -2.44 27.40 -9.40
CA GLY A 52 -3.16 26.37 -10.16
C GLY A 52 -2.41 25.71 -11.32
N LYS A 53 -1.08 25.69 -11.31
CA LYS A 53 -0.28 24.93 -12.28
C LYS A 53 0.49 23.80 -11.60
N PRO A 54 0.18 22.52 -11.88
CA PRO A 54 0.94 21.39 -11.36
C PRO A 54 2.42 21.48 -11.77
N GLU A 55 3.33 21.02 -10.90
CA GLU A 55 4.77 20.91 -11.22
C GLU A 55 5.09 19.63 -12.01
N VAL A 56 4.30 18.59 -11.78
CA VAL A 56 4.48 17.26 -12.35
C VAL A 56 3.16 16.70 -12.87
N LYS A 57 3.27 15.72 -13.77
CA LYS A 57 2.16 14.88 -14.24
C LYS A 57 2.40 13.43 -13.88
N VAL A 58 1.45 12.77 -13.23
CA VAL A 58 1.53 11.32 -12.96
C VAL A 58 1.12 10.56 -14.21
N LEU A 59 2.05 9.79 -14.75
CA LEU A 59 1.89 8.99 -15.96
C LEU A 59 1.42 7.57 -15.65
N ASP A 60 1.84 7.02 -14.51
CA ASP A 60 1.45 5.69 -14.05
C ASP A 60 1.68 5.56 -12.54
N PHE A 61 0.97 4.62 -11.91
CA PHE A 61 1.21 4.26 -10.51
C PHE A 61 0.86 2.80 -10.26
N ALA A 62 1.43 2.23 -9.21
CA ALA A 62 0.98 0.95 -8.68
C ALA A 62 1.18 0.89 -7.17
N TYR A 63 0.25 0.24 -6.48
CA TYR A 63 0.36 -0.03 -5.05
C TYR A 63 -0.24 -1.40 -4.74
N GLY A 64 0.44 -2.20 -3.94
CA GLY A 64 -0.13 -3.46 -3.48
C GLY A 64 0.91 -4.49 -3.11
N VAL A 65 0.55 -5.75 -3.27
CA VAL A 65 1.40 -6.93 -3.04
C VAL A 65 1.78 -7.52 -4.39
N ALA A 66 3.08 -7.51 -4.68
CA ALA A 66 3.61 -8.00 -5.94
C ALA A 66 3.08 -9.40 -6.29
N ASN A 67 2.57 -9.56 -7.52
CA ASN A 67 2.01 -10.79 -8.06
C ASN A 67 0.77 -11.36 -7.34
N GLN A 68 0.12 -10.59 -6.45
CA GLN A 68 -1.07 -11.04 -5.72
C GLN A 68 -2.22 -10.05 -5.81
N PHE A 69 -1.97 -8.79 -5.51
CA PHE A 69 -2.98 -7.73 -5.51
C PHE A 69 -2.34 -6.40 -5.85
N GLU A 70 -2.82 -5.72 -6.88
CA GLU A 70 -2.27 -4.42 -7.27
C GLU A 70 -3.41 -3.44 -7.60
N ILE A 71 -3.32 -2.26 -7.02
CA ILE A 71 -4.09 -1.10 -7.39
C ILE A 71 -3.27 -0.37 -8.44
N ILE A 72 -3.77 -0.37 -9.67
CA ILE A 72 -3.18 0.28 -10.83
C ILE A 72 -4.25 1.11 -11.53
N PRO A 73 -3.88 2.15 -12.31
CA PRO A 73 -4.83 2.82 -13.18
C PRO A 73 -5.49 1.83 -14.14
N ASP A 74 -6.71 2.12 -14.57
CA ASP A 74 -7.32 1.31 -15.62
C ASP A 74 -6.60 1.50 -16.98
N LYS A 75 -6.77 0.53 -17.88
CA LYS A 75 -6.13 0.56 -19.20
C LYS A 75 -6.57 1.77 -20.04
N TRP A 76 -7.82 2.20 -19.88
CA TRP A 76 -8.36 3.32 -20.65
C TRP A 76 -7.71 4.65 -20.21
N MET A 77 -7.58 4.90 -18.91
CA MET A 77 -6.89 6.04 -18.33
C MET A 77 -5.45 6.13 -18.82
N ARG A 78 -4.69 5.02 -18.75
CA ARG A 78 -3.31 4.98 -19.27
C ARG A 78 -3.22 5.31 -20.75
N ASN A 79 -4.18 4.84 -21.55
CA ASN A 79 -4.14 5.01 -23.01
C ASN A 79 -4.62 6.41 -23.44
N SER A 80 -5.69 6.91 -22.83
CA SER A 80 -6.33 8.18 -23.19
C SER A 80 -5.52 9.40 -22.74
N PHE A 81 -4.73 9.28 -21.67
CA PHE A 81 -4.01 10.40 -21.05
C PHE A 81 -2.49 10.21 -20.96
N ARG A 82 -1.91 9.34 -21.79
CA ARG A 82 -0.48 9.01 -21.77
C ARG A 82 0.43 10.24 -21.89
N ALA A 83 -0.01 11.26 -22.64
CA ALA A 83 0.72 12.51 -22.82
C ALA A 83 0.46 13.53 -21.70
N ASP A 84 -0.77 13.57 -21.15
CA ASP A 84 -1.22 14.66 -20.28
C ASP A 84 -1.23 14.31 -18.77
N GLY A 85 -0.91 13.05 -18.44
CA GLY A 85 -1.03 12.48 -17.10
C GLY A 85 -2.40 11.87 -16.87
N CYS A 86 -2.46 10.67 -16.32
CA CYS A 86 -3.73 9.92 -16.14
C CYS A 86 -4.32 10.03 -14.74
N CYS A 87 -3.48 10.42 -13.77
CA CYS A 87 -3.61 9.91 -12.41
C CYS A 87 -3.18 10.94 -11.37
N ASP A 88 -3.41 12.22 -11.67
CA ASP A 88 -2.84 13.35 -10.92
C ASP A 88 -3.46 13.56 -9.52
N ALA A 89 -4.65 13.01 -9.25
CA ALA A 89 -5.29 13.12 -7.94
C ALA A 89 -6.13 11.88 -7.61
N VAL A 90 -5.82 11.26 -6.47
CA VAL A 90 -6.53 10.09 -5.98
C VAL A 90 -6.53 10.09 -4.45
N PRO A 91 -7.61 10.60 -3.82
CA PRO A 91 -7.95 10.19 -2.47
C PRO A 91 -8.72 8.86 -2.56
N MET A 92 -8.11 7.78 -2.08
CA MET A 92 -8.72 6.45 -2.07
C MET A 92 -8.84 5.94 -0.64
N SER A 93 -10.08 5.69 -0.19
CA SER A 93 -10.31 4.78 0.94
C SER A 93 -10.36 3.36 0.39
N ILE A 94 -9.52 2.47 0.91
CA ILE A 94 -9.36 1.11 0.39
C ILE A 94 -9.53 0.07 1.48
N ASN A 95 -10.09 -1.07 1.07
CA ASN A 95 -10.11 -2.31 1.84
C ASN A 95 -9.22 -3.30 1.09
N ALA A 96 -7.96 -3.39 1.49
CA ALA A 96 -6.94 -4.14 0.77
C ALA A 96 -5.91 -4.77 1.72
N PRO A 97 -5.12 -5.75 1.26
CA PRO A 97 -3.93 -6.17 1.96
C PRO A 97 -2.97 -5.01 2.27
N ARG A 98 -2.04 -5.25 3.20
CA ARG A 98 -0.88 -4.36 3.38
C ARG A 98 0.04 -4.50 2.16
N GLY A 99 0.25 -3.41 1.43
CA GLY A 99 1.15 -3.41 0.28
C GLY A 99 2.61 -3.71 0.67
N ASP A 100 3.35 -4.34 -0.22
CA ASP A 100 4.80 -4.53 -0.11
C ASP A 100 5.58 -3.57 -1.02
N TYR A 101 4.92 -2.88 -1.95
CA TYR A 101 5.54 -1.82 -2.75
C TYR A 101 4.61 -0.66 -3.10
N LEU A 102 5.24 0.45 -3.50
CA LEU A 102 4.62 1.59 -4.16
C LEU A 102 5.43 1.96 -5.40
N TYR A 103 4.78 2.23 -6.52
CA TYR A 103 5.41 2.67 -7.75
C TYR A 103 4.75 3.93 -8.26
N PHE A 104 5.56 4.88 -8.72
CA PHE A 104 5.09 6.05 -9.46
C PHE A 104 5.98 6.31 -10.67
N LYS A 105 5.34 6.73 -11.75
CA LYS A 105 5.99 7.31 -12.92
C LYS A 105 5.43 8.69 -13.16
N TRP A 106 6.28 9.70 -13.27
CA TRP A 106 5.84 11.07 -13.45
C TRP A 106 6.74 11.85 -14.41
N ARG A 107 6.20 12.93 -14.96
CA ARG A 107 6.93 13.89 -15.78
C ARG A 107 7.03 15.22 -15.07
N VAL A 108 8.22 15.82 -15.03
CA VAL A 108 8.38 17.22 -14.64
C VAL A 108 7.92 18.11 -15.78
N ILE A 109 6.91 18.96 -15.56
CA ILE A 109 6.28 19.75 -16.64
C ILE A 109 7.29 20.74 -17.26
N ALA A 110 8.11 21.37 -16.42
CA ALA A 110 9.04 22.40 -16.87
C ALA A 110 10.13 21.87 -17.83
N THR A 111 10.62 20.64 -17.61
CA THR A 111 11.72 20.06 -18.40
C THR A 111 11.26 18.99 -19.38
N GLY A 112 10.07 18.41 -19.16
CA GLY A 112 9.58 17.25 -19.91
C GLY A 112 10.24 15.93 -19.51
N GLU A 113 11.19 15.95 -18.57
CA GLU A 113 11.89 14.74 -18.10
C GLU A 113 10.95 13.81 -17.34
N VAL A 114 11.12 12.51 -17.57
CA VAL A 114 10.31 11.47 -16.96
C VAL A 114 11.14 10.73 -15.91
N PHE A 115 10.57 10.61 -14.72
CA PHE A 115 11.13 9.90 -13.59
C PHE A 115 10.22 8.74 -13.22
N GLU A 116 10.81 7.71 -12.62
CA GLU A 116 10.09 6.61 -12.03
C GLU A 116 10.78 6.16 -10.76
N ASP A 117 9.99 5.73 -9.79
CA ASP A 117 10.50 5.19 -8.54
C ASP A 117 9.61 4.05 -8.04
N ARG A 118 10.25 3.04 -7.46
CA ARG A 118 9.61 1.87 -6.88
C ARG A 118 10.11 1.69 -5.45
N VAL A 119 9.26 2.03 -4.50
CA VAL A 119 9.52 1.97 -3.07
C VAL A 119 9.20 0.56 -2.54
N ASP A 120 10.17 -0.08 -1.90
CA ASP A 120 9.93 -1.26 -1.06
C ASP A 120 9.29 -0.82 0.27
N LEU A 121 8.05 -1.23 0.48
CA LEU A 121 7.24 -0.93 1.65
C LEU A 121 7.19 -2.07 2.67
N SER A 122 7.71 -3.26 2.33
CA SER A 122 7.59 -4.50 3.13
C SER A 122 8.05 -4.35 4.58
N LYS A 123 9.10 -3.55 4.81
CA LYS A 123 9.69 -3.25 6.12
C LYS A 123 9.36 -1.84 6.63
N ARG A 124 8.62 -1.05 5.86
CA ARG A 124 8.30 0.35 6.17
C ARG A 124 6.87 0.51 6.69
N LEU A 125 5.96 -0.36 6.27
CA LEU A 125 4.60 -0.38 6.77
C LEU A 125 4.48 -1.20 8.06
N PRO A 126 3.68 -0.74 9.03
CA PRO A 126 3.38 -1.48 10.24
C PRO A 126 2.58 -2.74 9.90
N GLN A 127 2.54 -3.67 10.86
CA GLN A 127 1.73 -4.89 10.72
C GLN A 127 0.24 -4.57 10.63
N ASP A 128 -0.24 -3.58 11.39
CA ASP A 128 -1.64 -3.13 11.33
C ASP A 128 -1.77 -1.81 10.57
N MET A 129 -2.46 -1.87 9.43
CA MET A 129 -2.73 -0.73 8.56
C MET A 129 -4.07 -0.05 8.83
N ASN A 130 -4.93 -0.59 9.70
CA ASN A 130 -6.27 -0.03 9.91
C ASN A 130 -6.22 1.46 10.29
N ASN A 131 -7.06 2.25 9.63
CA ASN A 131 -7.22 3.68 9.84
C ASN A 131 -5.92 4.49 9.71
N ARG A 132 -4.99 4.06 8.86
CA ARG A 132 -3.80 4.86 8.54
C ARG A 132 -4.01 5.71 7.29
N GLY A 133 -3.27 6.81 7.21
CA GLY A 133 -3.19 7.63 6.00
C GLY A 133 -1.82 7.52 5.38
N LEU A 134 -1.74 6.90 4.20
CA LEU A 134 -0.54 6.86 3.36
C LEU A 134 -0.57 8.05 2.40
N TYR A 135 0.34 9.00 2.56
CA TYR A 135 0.40 10.19 1.72
C TYR A 135 1.63 10.13 0.83
N VAL A 136 1.43 10.37 -0.46
CA VAL A 136 2.48 10.42 -1.46
C VAL A 136 2.62 11.84 -1.95
N VAL A 137 3.85 12.35 -1.93
CA VAL A 137 4.22 13.68 -2.39
C VAL A 137 5.25 13.54 -3.50
N ILE A 138 5.04 14.24 -4.61
CA ILE A 138 5.94 14.23 -5.76
C ILE A 138 6.36 15.67 -6.02
N ALA A 139 7.61 15.98 -5.74
CA ALA A 139 8.15 17.32 -5.90
C ALA A 139 9.38 17.28 -6.81
N ALA A 140 9.27 17.90 -7.98
CA ALA A 140 10.25 17.83 -9.05
C ALA A 140 10.68 16.38 -9.35
N THR A 141 11.90 16.00 -8.99
CA THR A 141 12.51 14.71 -9.29
C THR A 141 12.44 13.70 -8.15
N LYS A 142 11.73 14.03 -7.06
CA LYS A 142 11.71 13.21 -5.83
C LYS A 142 10.31 12.78 -5.43
N LEU A 143 10.23 11.56 -4.92
CA LEU A 143 9.05 10.93 -4.35
C LEU A 143 9.21 10.85 -2.83
N TYR A 144 8.23 11.32 -2.07
CA TYR A 144 8.20 11.21 -0.62
C TYR A 144 6.95 10.42 -0.21
N VAL A 145 7.09 9.57 0.80
CA VAL A 145 5.98 8.80 1.35
C VAL A 145 5.88 9.01 2.85
N TYR A 146 4.68 9.35 3.32
CA TYR A 146 4.36 9.57 4.72
C TYR A 146 3.28 8.61 5.17
N LEU A 147 3.36 8.12 6.40
CA LEU A 147 2.37 7.23 6.99
C LEU A 147 1.88 7.78 8.33
N PHE A 148 0.71 8.43 8.30
CA PHE A 148 0.11 8.99 9.49
C PHE A 148 -0.63 7.91 10.30
N PRO A 149 -0.47 7.90 11.64
CA PRO A 149 -1.13 6.95 12.52
C PRO A 149 -2.62 7.27 12.64
N PRO A 150 -3.44 6.31 13.07
CA PRO A 150 -4.86 6.54 13.26
C PRO A 150 -5.14 7.65 14.26
N MET A 151 -6.13 8.49 13.97
CA MET A 151 -6.52 9.61 14.83
C MET A 151 -7.71 9.23 15.69
N HIS A 152 -7.68 9.63 16.96
CA HIS A 152 -8.84 9.52 17.83
C HIS A 152 -9.67 10.79 17.68
N ASN A 153 -10.96 10.67 17.41
CA ASN A 153 -11.83 11.83 17.33
C ASN A 153 -12.13 12.35 18.75
N LYS A 154 -11.46 13.44 19.14
CA LYS A 154 -11.67 14.10 20.43
C LYS A 154 -12.97 14.91 20.50
N GLU A 155 -13.52 15.33 19.35
CA GLU A 155 -14.72 16.18 19.30
C GLU A 155 -16.01 15.41 19.57
N LEU A 156 -16.05 14.11 19.27
CA LEU A 156 -17.25 13.29 19.50
C LEU A 156 -17.39 12.81 20.96
N ASN A 157 -16.44 13.08 21.87
CA ASN A 157 -16.35 12.43 23.19
C ASN A 157 -16.44 10.89 23.11
N ARG A 158 -15.98 10.33 21.98
CA ARG A 158 -16.06 8.90 21.65
C ARG A 158 -14.64 8.40 21.33
N PRO A 159 -13.86 8.02 22.36
CA PRO A 159 -12.49 7.54 22.18
C PRO A 159 -12.42 6.22 21.39
N ASP A 160 -13.56 5.55 21.18
CA ASP A 160 -13.75 4.36 20.35
C ASP A 160 -13.75 4.66 18.84
N ILE A 161 -13.96 5.91 18.42
CA ILE A 161 -14.00 6.29 17.01
C ILE A 161 -12.59 6.69 16.55
N ILE A 162 -11.99 5.79 15.77
CA ILE A 162 -10.68 5.98 15.15
C ILE A 162 -10.89 6.34 13.67
N THR A 163 -10.42 7.50 13.24
CA THR A 163 -10.43 7.93 11.84
C THR A 163 -9.08 7.70 11.17
N PRO A 164 -9.01 7.63 9.83
CA PRO A 164 -7.77 7.64 9.09
C PRO A 164 -6.82 8.75 9.56
N GLY A 165 -5.55 8.41 9.71
CA GLY A 165 -4.50 9.37 10.05
C GLY A 165 -4.43 10.51 9.04
N MET A 166 -4.54 11.75 9.51
CA MET A 166 -4.41 12.94 8.67
C MET A 166 -3.03 13.57 8.82
N GLY A 167 -2.55 14.13 7.71
CA GLY A 167 -1.39 15.00 7.72
C GLY A 167 -1.64 16.33 8.45
N PRO A 168 -0.64 17.23 8.53
CA PRO A 168 -0.80 18.57 9.08
C PRO A 168 -1.92 19.34 8.38
N ALA A 169 -2.49 20.35 9.03
CA ALA A 169 -3.44 21.25 8.37
C ALA A 169 -2.75 22.00 7.22
N PRO A 170 -3.41 22.18 6.05
CA PRO A 170 -2.86 22.98 4.95
C PRO A 170 -2.49 24.39 5.40
N ILE A 171 -1.32 24.88 4.98
CA ILE A 171 -0.90 26.25 5.24
C ILE A 171 -1.44 27.15 4.13
N LYS A 172 -2.11 28.25 4.51
CA LYS A 172 -2.69 29.21 3.55
C LYS A 172 -1.58 29.76 2.64
N GLY A 173 -1.78 29.62 1.32
CA GLY A 173 -0.83 30.10 0.32
C GLY A 173 0.34 29.15 0.03
N GLN A 174 0.33 27.94 0.60
CA GLN A 174 1.25 26.86 0.25
C GLN A 174 0.48 25.70 -0.36
N SER A 175 1.17 24.90 -1.17
CA SER A 175 0.63 23.61 -1.56
C SER A 175 0.54 22.68 -0.36
N TYR A 176 -0.36 21.71 -0.41
CA TYR A 176 -0.39 20.67 0.61
C TYR A 176 0.86 19.78 0.57
N GLN A 177 1.44 19.59 -0.62
CA GLN A 177 2.70 18.89 -0.81
C GLN A 177 3.88 19.58 -0.10
N ASP A 178 3.97 20.91 -0.18
CA ASP A 178 4.96 21.69 0.55
C ASP A 178 4.66 21.70 2.04
N THR A 179 3.38 21.80 2.43
CA THR A 179 2.97 21.67 3.83
C THR A 179 3.48 20.35 4.42
N LEU A 180 3.34 19.23 3.70
CA LEU A 180 3.84 17.91 4.12
C LEU A 180 5.38 17.87 4.18
N ARG A 181 6.07 18.38 3.16
CA ARG A 181 7.55 18.38 3.11
C ARG A 181 8.19 19.25 4.17
N GLU A 182 7.63 20.44 4.41
CA GLU A 182 8.22 21.45 5.28
C GLU A 182 7.83 21.23 6.75
N SER A 183 6.71 20.55 7.01
CA SER A 183 6.22 20.30 8.36
C SER A 183 7.17 19.43 9.18
N ALA A 184 7.58 19.94 10.34
CA ALA A 184 8.34 19.17 11.33
C ALA A 184 7.50 17.98 11.86
N TYR A 185 6.18 18.13 11.95
CA TYR A 185 5.26 17.06 12.33
C TYR A 185 5.25 15.95 11.28
N ALA A 186 5.05 16.30 10.00
CA ALA A 186 4.99 15.31 8.92
C ALA A 186 6.30 14.54 8.76
N ARG A 187 7.46 15.19 8.92
CA ARG A 187 8.78 14.54 8.87
C ARG A 187 8.95 13.38 9.84
N GLN A 188 8.25 13.37 10.98
CA GLN A 188 8.28 12.25 11.93
C GLN A 188 7.61 10.98 11.38
N TYR A 189 6.74 11.14 10.39
CA TYR A 189 5.96 10.05 9.77
C TYR A 189 6.44 9.74 8.35
N GLN A 190 7.54 10.34 7.92
CA GLN A 190 8.13 10.07 6.63
C GLN A 190 8.76 8.67 6.63
N ILE A 191 8.28 7.81 5.74
CA ILE A 191 8.78 6.45 5.58
C ILE A 191 9.67 6.31 4.34
N TYR A 192 9.65 7.27 3.41
CA TYR A 192 10.50 7.28 2.22
C TYR A 192 10.88 8.72 1.82
N PRO A 193 12.17 9.01 1.56
CA PRO A 193 12.69 10.31 1.14
C PRO A 193 12.93 10.52 -0.35
#